data_AF-A0A1E1WHU8-F1
#
_entry.id   AF-A0A1E1WHU8-F1
#
_cell.length_a   1.000
_cell.length_b   1.000
_cell.length_c   1.000
_cell.angle_alpha   90.00
_cell.angle_beta   90.00
_cell.angle_gamma   90.00
#
_symmetry.space_group_name_H-M   'P 1'
#
loop_
_entity.id
_entity.type
_entity.pdbx_description
1 polymer ?
#
loop_
_entity_poly.entity_id
_entity_poly.type
_entity_poly.pdbx_seq_one_letter_code
_entity_poly.pdbx_strand_id
1 'polypeptide(L)'
;WALQQAKNNLVNHYLLVGVTEDMMDFITVLEAAIPRLFKGATEHYLNSNKSHLRQTSAKIEPNFKTIERIQQSPVWRMENELYEFALEHFKFVKKKVLLRESSSVAQIYFYEKIRPK
;
A
#
# COMPACT_ATOMS: atom_id res chain seq x y z
N TRP A 1 14.44 9.72 16.18
CA TRP A 1 13.38 9.11 17.00
C TRP A 1 12.06 9.01 16.25
N ALA A 2 11.48 10.12 15.78
CA ALA A 2 10.18 10.13 15.09
C ALA A 2 10.11 9.22 13.85
N LEU A 3 11.11 9.25 12.97
CA LEU A 3 11.17 8.39 11.77
C LEU A 3 11.12 6.90 12.12
N GLN A 4 11.92 6.47 13.10
CA GLN A 4 11.93 5.08 13.54
C GLN A 4 10.59 4.68 14.15
N GLN A 5 9.98 5.56 14.93
CA GLN A 5 8.65 5.31 15.49
C GLN A 5 7.57 5.23 14.40
N ALA A 6 7.67 6.06 13.35
CA ALA A 6 6.76 6.00 12.21
C ALA A 6 6.86 4.65 11.48
N LYS A 7 8.08 4.17 11.22
CA LYS A 7 8.32 2.84 10.64
C LYS A 7 7.78 1.71 11.52
N ASN A 8 8.03 1.80 12.84
CA ASN A 8 7.51 0.83 13.80
C ASN A 8 5.97 0.81 13.82
N ASN A 9 5.33 1.98 13.80
CA ASN A 9 3.88 2.07 13.79
C ASN A 9 3.31 1.50 12.48
N LEU A 10 3.91 1.83 11.34
CA LEU A 10 3.49 1.33 10.03
C LEU A 10 3.42 -0.20 10.01
N VAL A 11 4.45 -0.87 10.54
CA VAL A 11 4.51 -2.34 10.55
C VAL A 11 3.61 -2.98 11.61
N ASN A 12 3.52 -2.37 12.80
CA ASN A 12 2.89 -3.04 13.96
C ASN A 12 1.44 -2.64 14.21
N HIS A 13 0.98 -1.51 13.67
CA HIS A 13 -0.32 -0.93 14.02
C HIS A 13 -1.23 -0.65 12.81
N TYR A 14 -0.70 -0.65 11.59
CA TYR A 14 -1.52 -0.53 10.38
C TYR A 14 -1.72 -1.91 9.75
N LEU A 15 -2.96 -2.19 9.35
CA LEU A 15 -3.27 -3.42 8.61
C LEU A 15 -2.55 -3.46 7.26
N LEU A 16 -2.62 -2.35 6.54
CA LEU A 16 -2.04 -2.17 5.21
C LEU A 16 -1.84 -0.68 4.97
N VAL A 17 -0.71 -0.31 4.40
CA VAL A 17 -0.42 1.04 3.90
C VAL A 17 -0.06 0.91 2.43
N GLY A 18 -0.80 1.59 1.56
CA GLY A 18 -0.54 1.67 0.12
C GLY A 18 0.09 3.01 -0.27
N VAL A 19 0.44 3.13 -1.55
CA VAL A 19 0.92 4.39 -2.15
C VAL A 19 -0.07 4.90 -3.18
N THR A 20 -0.07 6.21 -3.41
CA THR A 20 -1.02 6.87 -4.32
C THR A 20 -0.86 6.43 -5.76
N GLU A 21 0.37 6.11 -6.16
CA GLU A 21 0.72 5.68 -7.52
C GLU A 21 0.16 4.28 -7.84
N ASP A 22 0.02 3.41 -6.82
CA ASP A 22 -0.43 2.02 -6.95
C ASP A 22 -1.80 1.80 -6.26
N MET A 23 -2.72 2.76 -6.40
CA MET A 23 -4.03 2.76 -5.73
C MET A 23 -4.88 1.52 -6.09
N MET A 24 -4.85 1.08 -7.34
CA MET A 24 -5.62 -0.08 -7.80
C MET A 24 -5.19 -1.36 -7.06
N ASP A 25 -3.89 -1.60 -6.96
CA ASP A 25 -3.35 -2.75 -6.24
C ASP A 25 -3.68 -2.70 -4.75
N PHE A 26 -3.66 -1.50 -4.17
CA PHE A 26 -4.04 -1.31 -2.77
C PHE A 26 -5.49 -1.73 -2.52
N ILE A 27 -6.41 -1.31 -3.39
CA ILE A 27 -7.82 -1.70 -3.31
C ILE A 27 -7.97 -3.22 -3.48
N THR A 28 -7.28 -3.83 -4.43
CA THR A 28 -7.33 -5.29 -4.66
C THR A 28 -6.83 -6.09 -3.45
N VAL A 29 -5.73 -5.65 -2.82
CA VAL A 29 -5.23 -6.30 -1.59
C VAL A 29 -6.25 -6.16 -0.45
N LEU A 30 -6.92 -5.01 -0.32
CA LEU A 30 -7.97 -4.82 0.68
C LEU A 30 -9.21 -5.67 0.41
N GLU A 31 -9.61 -5.82 -0.85
CA GLU A 31 -10.71 -6.69 -1.26
C GLU A 31 -10.43 -8.16 -0.90
N ALA A 32 -9.21 -8.63 -1.13
CA ALA A 32 -8.78 -9.97 -0.73
C ALA A 32 -8.67 -10.15 0.80
N ALA A 33 -8.19 -9.12 1.52
CA ALA A 33 -7.95 -9.20 2.96
C ALA A 33 -9.22 -9.01 3.81
N ILE A 34 -10.12 -8.10 3.43
CA ILE A 34 -11.37 -7.79 4.14
C ILE A 34 -12.54 -7.73 3.14
N PRO A 35 -12.94 -8.87 2.56
CA PRO A 35 -14.04 -8.90 1.58
C PRO A 35 -15.37 -8.43 2.17
N ARG A 36 -15.58 -8.54 3.49
CA ARG A 36 -16.79 -8.02 4.14
C ARG A 36 -17.00 -6.52 3.90
N LEU A 37 -15.93 -5.75 3.75
CA LEU A 37 -15.98 -4.30 3.55
C LEU A 37 -15.71 -3.90 2.10
N PHE A 38 -14.82 -4.62 1.40
CA PHE A 38 -14.27 -4.18 0.11
C PHE A 38 -14.66 -5.08 -1.08
N LYS A 39 -15.59 -6.03 -0.91
CA LYS A 39 -16.07 -6.84 -2.04
C LYS A 39 -16.67 -5.96 -3.14
N GLY A 40 -16.18 -6.13 -4.38
CA GLY A 40 -16.52 -5.36 -5.55
C GLY A 40 -15.80 -4.01 -5.67
N ALA A 41 -14.86 -3.70 -4.77
CA ALA A 41 -14.20 -2.39 -4.76
C ALA A 41 -13.25 -2.22 -5.96
N THR A 42 -12.51 -3.27 -6.34
CA THR A 42 -11.62 -3.21 -7.51
C THR A 42 -12.43 -3.00 -8.80
N GLU A 43 -13.54 -3.72 -8.96
CA GLU A 43 -14.44 -3.54 -10.10
C GLU A 43 -15.05 -2.13 -10.12
N HIS A 44 -15.51 -1.63 -8.97
CA HIS A 44 -16.03 -0.27 -8.87
C HIS A 44 -14.96 0.77 -9.21
N TYR A 45 -13.71 0.59 -8.77
CA TYR A 45 -12.62 1.51 -9.10
C TYR A 45 -12.29 1.52 -10.61
N LEU A 46 -12.40 0.38 -11.29
CA LEU A 46 -12.17 0.30 -12.73
C LEU A 46 -13.27 0.96 -13.57
N ASN A 47 -14.53 0.80 -13.13
CA ASN A 47 -15.69 1.16 -13.95
C ASN A 47 -16.36 2.48 -13.54
N SER A 48 -15.96 3.10 -12.44
CA SER A 48 -16.60 4.32 -11.92
C SER A 48 -15.97 5.59 -12.47
N ASN A 49 -16.82 6.56 -12.80
CA ASN A 49 -16.38 7.93 -13.09
C ASN A 49 -15.87 8.69 -11.83
N LYS A 50 -15.87 8.03 -10.66
CA LYS A 50 -15.49 8.59 -9.36
C LYS A 50 -14.14 8.06 -8.84
N SER A 51 -13.31 7.47 -9.70
CA SER A 51 -12.02 6.89 -9.29
C SER A 51 -10.91 7.94 -9.08
N HIS A 52 -11.04 9.12 -9.71
CA HIS A 52 -10.06 10.22 -9.59
C HIS A 52 -10.74 11.53 -9.19
N LEU A 53 -11.20 11.61 -7.95
CA LEU A 53 -11.85 12.80 -7.38
C LEU A 53 -10.83 13.81 -6.85
N ARG A 54 -11.25 15.08 -6.71
CA ARG A 54 -10.49 16.18 -6.07
C ARG A 54 -9.12 16.46 -6.70
N GLN A 55 -9.08 16.53 -8.03
CA GLN A 55 -7.86 16.91 -8.74
C GLN A 55 -7.57 18.40 -8.57
N THR A 56 -6.29 18.74 -8.41
CA THR A 56 -5.83 20.13 -8.40
C THR A 56 -5.88 20.70 -9.81
N SER A 57 -6.73 21.72 -10.06
CA SER A 57 -6.99 22.25 -11.41
C SER A 57 -5.76 22.86 -12.10
N ALA A 58 -4.83 23.43 -11.33
CA ALA A 58 -3.63 24.08 -11.86
C ALA A 58 -2.38 23.57 -11.11
N LYS A 59 -1.83 22.45 -11.58
CA LYS A 59 -0.53 21.95 -11.13
C LYS A 59 0.58 22.54 -12.00
N ILE A 60 1.59 23.08 -11.34
CA ILE A 60 2.85 23.47 -11.99
C ILE A 60 3.89 22.48 -11.53
N GLU A 61 4.44 21.71 -12.47
CA GLU A 61 5.48 20.75 -12.15
C GLU A 61 6.77 21.49 -11.73
N PRO A 62 7.41 21.09 -10.61
CA PRO A 62 8.64 21.70 -10.17
C PRO A 62 9.76 21.55 -11.20
N ASN A 63 10.57 22.60 -11.37
CA ASN A 63 11.77 22.48 -12.20
C ASN A 63 12.84 21.62 -11.51
N PHE A 64 13.79 21.10 -12.31
CA PHE A 64 14.85 20.22 -11.80
C PHE A 64 15.69 20.85 -10.68
N LYS A 65 16.05 22.13 -10.80
CA LYS A 65 16.85 22.84 -9.77
C LYS A 65 16.09 22.96 -8.44
N THR A 66 14.78 23.16 -8.49
CA THR A 66 13.91 23.21 -7.32
C THR A 66 13.86 21.84 -6.63
N ILE A 67 13.71 20.76 -7.40
CA ILE A 67 13.72 19.39 -6.86
C ILE A 67 15.06 19.11 -6.18
N GLU A 68 16.17 19.36 -6.87
CA GLU A 68 17.53 19.15 -6.33
C GLU A 68 17.73 19.92 -5.02
N ARG A 69 17.28 21.18 -4.98
CA ARG A 69 17.38 22.01 -3.78
C ARG A 69 16.58 21.46 -2.59
N ILE A 70 15.41 20.87 -2.84
CA ILE A 70 14.57 20.23 -1.82
C ILE A 70 15.24 18.93 -1.34
N GLN A 71 15.77 18.13 -2.26
CA GLN A 71 16.39 16.83 -1.97
C GLN A 71 17.66 16.94 -1.10
N GLN A 72 18.34 18.08 -1.15
CA GLN A 72 19.46 18.38 -0.25
C GLN A 72 19.05 18.52 1.23
N SER A 73 17.76 18.76 1.51
CA SER A 73 17.27 18.93 2.89
C SER A 73 17.28 17.60 3.67
N PRO A 74 17.74 17.61 4.94
CA PRO A 74 17.64 16.42 5.79
C PRO A 74 16.18 16.00 6.03
N VAL A 75 15.23 16.94 6.00
CA VAL A 75 13.80 16.66 6.15
C VAL A 75 13.30 15.82 4.97
N TRP A 76 13.62 16.22 3.74
CA TRP A 76 13.23 15.45 2.56
C TRP A 76 13.82 14.04 2.60
N ARG A 77 15.09 13.89 3.01
CA ARG A 77 15.71 12.58 3.12
C ARG A 77 14.96 11.65 4.07
N MET A 78 14.55 12.17 5.24
CA MET A 78 13.79 11.39 6.24
C MET A 78 12.38 11.03 5.74
N GLU A 79 11.68 11.96 5.11
CA GLU A 79 10.34 11.72 4.53
C GLU A 79 10.41 10.70 3.37
N ASN A 80 11.38 10.86 2.47
CA ASN A 80 11.59 9.94 1.36
C ASN A 80 11.97 8.55 1.87
N GLU A 81 12.78 8.46 2.92
CA GLU A 81 13.13 7.18 3.55
C GLU A 81 11.90 6.47 4.15
N LEU A 82 10.94 7.22 4.71
CA LEU A 82 9.67 6.64 5.18
C LEU A 82 8.78 6.19 4.01
N TYR A 83 8.70 7.00 2.94
CA TYR A 83 7.95 6.66 1.73
C TYR A 83 8.47 5.38 1.09
N GLU A 84 9.78 5.29 0.83
CA GLU A 84 10.40 4.10 0.22
C GLU A 84 10.21 2.86 1.10
N PHE A 85 10.30 3.01 2.42
CA PHE A 85 10.02 1.92 3.36
C PHE A 85 8.56 1.44 3.26
N ALA A 86 7.59 2.36 3.21
CA ALA A 86 6.18 2.02 3.04
C ALA A 86 5.92 1.35 1.69
N LEU A 87 6.54 1.85 0.62
CA LEU A 87 6.44 1.31 -0.73
C LEU A 87 6.99 -0.12 -0.82
N GLU A 88 8.17 -0.36 -0.27
CA GLU A 88 8.78 -1.69 -0.24
C GLU A 88 7.93 -2.67 0.58
N HIS A 89 7.46 -2.23 1.75
CA HIS A 89 6.55 -3.03 2.58
C HIS A 89 5.26 -3.38 1.84
N PHE A 90 4.63 -2.41 1.17
CA PHE A 90 3.43 -2.63 0.39
C PHE A 90 3.65 -3.61 -0.76
N LYS A 91 4.73 -3.44 -1.54
CA LYS A 91 5.09 -4.35 -2.65
C LYS A 91 5.30 -5.79 -2.15
N PHE A 92 5.93 -5.95 -0.99
CA PHE A 92 6.11 -7.27 -0.36
C PHE A 92 4.78 -7.92 0.02
N VAL A 93 3.87 -7.17 0.66
CA VAL A 93 2.54 -7.66 1.04
C VAL A 93 1.71 -7.98 -0.21
N LYS A 94 1.67 -7.08 -1.19
CA LYS A 94 1.02 -7.27 -2.49
C LYS A 94 1.48 -8.56 -3.15
N LYS A 95 2.80 -8.77 -3.27
CA LYS A 95 3.36 -9.98 -3.87
C LYS A 95 2.91 -11.25 -3.13
N LYS A 96 2.86 -11.20 -1.79
CA LYS A 96 2.39 -12.33 -0.98
C LYS A 96 0.90 -12.59 -1.13
N VAL A 97 0.08 -11.57 -1.31
CA VAL A 97 -1.39 -11.71 -1.40
C VAL A 97 -1.81 -12.06 -2.84
N LEU A 98 -1.32 -11.35 -3.85
CA LEU A 98 -1.79 -11.47 -5.24
C LEU A 98 -1.16 -12.63 -6.02
N LEU A 99 0.07 -13.08 -5.71
CA LEU A 99 0.59 -14.33 -6.29
C LEU A 99 -0.23 -15.56 -5.87
N ARG A 100 -1.22 -15.41 -4.97
CA ARG A 100 -2.13 -16.47 -4.53
C ARG A 100 -3.47 -16.48 -5.28
N GLU A 101 -3.73 -15.52 -6.18
CA GLU A 101 -5.05 -15.35 -6.82
C GLU A 101 -5.25 -16.12 -8.13
N SER A 102 -4.22 -16.70 -8.74
CA SER A 102 -4.40 -17.40 -10.03
C SER A 102 -5.24 -18.68 -9.92
N SER A 103 -5.51 -19.19 -8.72
CA SER A 103 -6.40 -20.34 -8.50
C SER A 103 -6.91 -20.34 -7.05
N SER A 104 -8.06 -19.72 -6.80
CA SER A 104 -8.97 -20.04 -5.69
C SER A 104 -8.28 -20.31 -4.34
N VAL A 105 -7.91 -19.25 -3.59
CA VAL A 105 -7.37 -19.26 -2.21
C VAL A 105 -7.30 -20.67 -1.58
N ALA A 106 -6.32 -21.48 -2.00
CA ALA A 106 -6.08 -22.75 -1.34
C ALA A 106 -5.43 -22.37 -0.01
N GLN A 107 -6.11 -22.61 1.11
CA GLN A 107 -5.56 -22.41 2.44
C GLN A 107 -4.22 -23.17 2.53
N ILE A 108 -3.10 -22.46 2.43
CA ILE A 108 -1.74 -23.04 2.38
C ILE A 108 -1.26 -23.56 3.74
N TYR A 109 -2.06 -23.34 4.78
CA TYR A 109 -1.80 -23.82 6.12
C TYR A 109 -3.00 -24.64 6.56
N PHE A 110 -2.74 -25.79 7.14
CA PHE A 110 -3.76 -26.60 7.78
C PHE A 110 -3.26 -26.95 9.17
N TYR A 111 -4.21 -27.15 10.08
CA TYR A 111 -3.87 -27.59 11.42
C TYR A 111 -3.58 -29.08 11.36
N GLU A 112 -2.33 -29.46 11.59
CA GLU A 112 -1.94 -30.85 11.80
C GLU A 112 -1.66 -31.13 13.27
N LYS A 113 -1.70 -32.41 13.64
CA LYS A 113 -1.34 -32.87 15.00
C LYS A 113 -2.11 -32.11 16.10
N ILE A 114 -3.36 -31.73 15.81
CA ILE A 114 -4.28 -31.23 16.82
C ILE A 114 -4.45 -32.37 17.84
N ARG A 115 -3.90 -32.15 19.03
CA ARG A 115 -3.75 -33.16 20.08
C ARG A 115 -4.55 -32.74 21.32
N PRO A 116 -4.87 -33.70 22.20
CA PRO A 116 -4.22 -35.01 22.29
C PRO A 116 -5.12 -36.20 21.95
N LYS A 117 -5.83 -36.15 20.82
CA LYS A 117 -6.98 -37.03 20.54
C LYS A 117 -8.10 -36.83 21.54
#